data_AF-A0A485JCH7-F1
#
_entry.id   AF-A0A485JCH7-F1
#
_cell.length_a   1.000
_cell.length_b   1.000
_cell.length_c   1.000
_cell.angle_alpha   90.00
_cell.angle_beta   90.00
_cell.angle_gamma   90.00
#
_symmetry.space_group_name_H-M   'P 1'
#
loop_
_entity.id
_entity.type
_entity.pdbx_description
1 polymer ?
#
loop_
_entity_poly.entity_id
_entity_poly.type
_entity_poly.pdbx_seq_one_letter_code
_entity_poly.pdbx_strand_id
1 'polypeptide(L)'
;MAGSTIDHALGTLHAGGVHINCPFAEPLYGEMDDTGLSWQQRLGDWWQDDKPWLREAPRLESEKQRDWFFWRQKRGVVVAGRMSAEEGKKVALWAQTLGWPLIGDVLSQTGQPLPCADLWLGNAKATSELQQAQIVVQLGSSLTGKRLLQWQASCEPEEYWIVDDIEGRLDPAHHRGRRLIANIADWLEQHPAEKRQPWCVEIPRLAEQAMQAVIARRDAFGEAQLAHRISDYLPEQGQLFVGNSLVVRLIDALSQLPAGYPVYSNRGASGIDGLLSTAAGVQRASGKPTLAIVGDLSALYDLNALALLRQVSAPLVLIVVNNNGGQIFSAVAKRRKTNASVSI
;
A
#
# COMPACT_ATOMS: atom_id res chain seq x y z
N MET A 1 20.03 -16.76 -29.07
CA MET A 1 20.74 -15.74 -28.27
C MET A 1 19.80 -14.61 -27.83
N ALA A 2 19.01 -13.97 -28.70
CA ALA A 2 18.07 -12.90 -28.26
C ALA A 2 16.90 -13.42 -27.40
N GLY A 3 16.25 -14.53 -27.78
CA GLY A 3 15.14 -15.11 -27.00
C GLY A 3 15.53 -15.47 -25.55
N SER A 4 16.69 -16.11 -25.38
CA SER A 4 17.23 -16.44 -24.05
C SER A 4 17.56 -15.21 -23.18
N THR A 5 17.90 -14.06 -23.78
CA THR A 5 18.18 -12.82 -23.02
C THR A 5 16.91 -12.21 -22.45
N ILE A 6 15.83 -12.17 -23.25
CA ILE A 6 14.52 -11.70 -22.78
C ILE A 6 13.98 -12.66 -21.71
N ASP A 7 14.04 -13.96 -21.97
CA ASP A 7 13.58 -14.97 -21.01
C ASP A 7 14.31 -14.89 -19.67
N HIS A 8 15.62 -14.70 -19.69
CA HIS A 8 16.40 -14.50 -18.47
C HIS A 8 15.94 -13.25 -17.70
N ALA A 9 15.84 -12.11 -18.39
CA ALA A 9 15.46 -10.85 -17.78
C ALA A 9 14.04 -10.89 -17.18
N LEU A 10 13.10 -11.58 -17.82
CA LEU A 10 11.71 -11.69 -17.36
C LEU A 10 11.53 -12.82 -16.33
N GLY A 11 12.19 -13.95 -16.52
CA GLY A 11 12.06 -15.12 -15.65
C GLY A 11 12.74 -14.93 -14.29
N THR A 12 13.82 -14.16 -14.22
CA THR A 12 14.50 -13.82 -12.96
C THR A 12 13.99 -12.53 -12.30
N LEU A 13 13.06 -11.81 -12.95
CA LEU A 13 12.49 -10.58 -12.41
C LEU A 13 11.52 -10.89 -11.27
N HIS A 14 11.96 -10.62 -10.05
CA HIS A 14 11.10 -10.74 -8.86
C HIS A 14 10.08 -9.60 -8.76
N ALA A 15 10.53 -8.35 -8.93
CA ALA A 15 9.69 -7.15 -8.95
C ALA A 15 10.40 -5.98 -9.67
N GLY A 16 9.64 -4.96 -10.09
CA GLY A 16 10.18 -3.71 -10.65
C GLY A 16 10.06 -3.60 -12.18
N GLY A 17 10.90 -2.76 -12.78
CA GLY A 17 10.90 -2.48 -14.22
C GLY A 17 12.14 -3.02 -14.93
N VAL A 18 11.97 -3.43 -16.19
CA VAL A 18 13.06 -3.86 -17.08
C VAL A 18 13.13 -2.88 -18.25
N HIS A 19 14.32 -2.31 -18.49
CA HIS A 19 14.56 -1.43 -19.62
C HIS A 19 15.19 -2.21 -20.79
N ILE A 20 14.43 -2.38 -21.88
CA ILE A 20 14.90 -3.06 -23.10
C ILE A 20 15.07 -2.01 -24.20
N ASN A 21 16.32 -1.65 -24.49
CA ASN A 21 16.65 -0.69 -25.54
C ASN A 21 16.83 -1.41 -26.90
N CYS A 22 16.06 -1.02 -27.91
CA CYS A 22 16.01 -1.70 -29.22
C CYS A 22 16.43 -0.74 -30.36
N PRO A 23 17.70 -0.75 -30.79
CA PRO A 23 18.15 0.06 -31.91
C PRO A 23 17.69 -0.53 -33.25
N PHE A 24 17.11 0.32 -34.11
CA PHE A 24 16.74 -0.01 -35.48
C PHE A 24 17.36 1.02 -36.43
N ALA A 25 17.99 0.55 -37.51
CA ALA A 25 18.52 1.41 -38.55
C ALA A 25 17.44 1.69 -39.61
N GLU A 26 17.50 2.86 -40.24
CA GLU A 26 16.73 3.12 -41.47
C GLU A 26 17.19 2.20 -42.61
N PRO A 27 16.29 1.81 -43.53
CA PRO A 27 14.89 2.25 -43.66
C PRO A 27 13.92 1.53 -42.69
N LEU A 28 12.98 2.27 -42.09
CA LEU A 28 11.97 1.75 -41.15
C LEU A 28 10.63 1.37 -41.82
N TYR A 29 10.42 1.78 -43.08
CA TYR A 29 9.17 1.57 -43.81
C TYR A 29 9.45 0.75 -45.07
N GLY A 30 8.50 -0.10 -45.45
CA GLY A 30 8.57 -0.95 -46.63
C GLY A 30 7.53 -2.07 -46.58
N GLU A 31 7.37 -2.80 -47.68
CA GLU A 31 6.63 -4.05 -47.67
C GLU A 31 7.49 -5.14 -47.03
N MET A 32 6.85 -6.07 -46.33
CA MET A 32 7.52 -7.25 -45.78
C MET A 32 7.97 -8.16 -46.92
N ASP A 33 9.22 -8.60 -46.90
CA ASP A 33 9.75 -9.68 -47.74
C ASP A 33 10.22 -10.85 -46.86
N ASP A 34 10.87 -11.85 -47.47
CA ASP A 34 11.36 -13.03 -46.75
C ASP A 34 12.67 -12.75 -45.96
N THR A 35 13.14 -11.51 -45.90
CA THR A 35 14.34 -11.14 -45.14
C THR A 35 14.14 -11.44 -43.67
N GLY A 36 14.98 -12.32 -43.11
CA GLY A 36 14.92 -12.73 -41.71
C GLY A 36 13.95 -13.89 -41.42
N LEU A 37 13.16 -14.35 -42.39
CA LEU A 37 12.23 -15.48 -42.21
C LEU A 37 12.98 -16.76 -41.82
N SER A 38 14.04 -17.11 -42.56
CA SER A 38 14.87 -18.29 -42.26
C SER A 38 15.58 -18.19 -40.91
N TRP A 39 15.92 -16.98 -40.45
CA TRP A 39 16.48 -16.72 -39.13
C TRP A 39 15.45 -16.96 -38.02
N GLN A 40 14.21 -16.49 -38.19
CA GLN A 40 13.11 -16.74 -37.25
C GLN A 40 12.74 -18.23 -37.18
N GLN A 41 12.69 -18.91 -38.32
CA GLN A 41 12.37 -20.34 -38.42
C GLN A 41 13.38 -21.25 -37.69
N ARG A 42 14.56 -20.74 -37.31
CA ARG A 42 15.51 -21.47 -36.45
C ARG A 42 14.95 -21.80 -35.07
N LEU A 43 13.93 -21.07 -34.61
CA LEU A 43 13.23 -21.36 -33.35
C LEU A 43 12.23 -22.53 -33.49
N GLY A 44 11.98 -23.03 -34.70
CA GLY A 44 11.18 -24.22 -34.94
C GLY A 44 9.71 -24.05 -34.50
N ASP A 45 9.21 -25.06 -33.78
CA ASP A 45 7.85 -25.11 -33.25
C ASP A 45 7.63 -24.26 -32.00
N TRP A 46 8.68 -23.61 -31.47
CA TRP A 46 8.54 -22.64 -30.37
C TRP A 46 7.55 -21.51 -30.68
N TRP A 47 7.40 -21.14 -31.96
CA TRP A 47 6.41 -20.17 -32.42
C TRP A 47 4.95 -20.61 -32.20
N GLN A 48 4.72 -21.89 -31.91
CA GLN A 48 3.41 -22.48 -31.58
C GLN A 48 3.33 -22.95 -30.11
N ASP A 49 4.38 -22.76 -29.32
CA ASP A 49 4.44 -23.19 -27.91
C ASP A 49 3.90 -22.10 -26.97
N ASP A 50 3.60 -22.49 -25.73
CA ASP A 50 3.07 -21.62 -24.68
C ASP A 50 4.11 -21.28 -23.58
N LYS A 51 5.36 -21.71 -23.78
CA LYS A 51 6.45 -21.57 -22.81
C LYS A 51 7.60 -20.68 -23.30
N PRO A 52 8.33 -20.04 -22.36
CA PRO A 52 9.61 -19.41 -22.67
C PRO A 52 10.59 -20.38 -23.31
N TRP A 53 11.45 -19.87 -24.19
CA TRP A 53 12.50 -20.66 -24.83
C TRP A 53 13.51 -21.17 -23.78
N LEU A 54 13.91 -20.30 -22.84
CA LEU A 54 14.67 -20.62 -21.65
C LEU A 54 13.79 -20.44 -20.41
N ARG A 55 13.61 -21.51 -19.63
CA ARG A 55 12.87 -21.44 -18.35
C ARG A 55 13.84 -21.28 -17.20
N GLU A 56 13.99 -20.05 -16.73
CA GLU A 56 14.78 -19.69 -15.56
C GLU A 56 13.91 -18.86 -14.61
N ALA A 57 13.50 -19.44 -13.48
CA ALA A 57 12.56 -18.80 -12.55
C ALA A 57 12.95 -19.11 -11.09
N PRO A 58 14.09 -18.61 -10.60
CA PRO A 58 14.46 -18.76 -9.20
C PRO A 58 13.43 -18.05 -8.31
N ARG A 59 13.06 -18.68 -7.19
CA ARG A 59 12.18 -18.06 -6.20
C ARG A 59 13.02 -17.49 -5.07
N LEU A 60 12.80 -16.21 -4.78
CA LEU A 60 13.39 -15.54 -3.63
C LEU A 60 12.41 -15.58 -2.46
N GLU A 61 12.70 -16.40 -1.46
CA GLU A 61 11.87 -16.55 -0.26
C GLU A 61 12.75 -16.79 0.96
N SER A 62 12.39 -16.19 2.10
CA SER A 62 13.05 -16.41 3.39
C SER A 62 12.61 -17.73 4.01
N GLU A 63 13.53 -18.40 4.70
CA GLU A 63 13.20 -19.63 5.41
C GLU A 63 12.15 -19.42 6.52
N LYS A 64 11.42 -20.49 6.85
CA LYS A 64 10.51 -20.53 7.99
C LYS A 64 11.25 -20.23 9.31
N GLN A 65 10.68 -19.33 10.10
CA GLN A 65 11.19 -18.94 11.41
C GLN A 65 10.85 -20.01 12.45
N ARG A 66 11.83 -20.86 12.78
CA ARG A 66 11.65 -22.05 13.65
C ARG A 66 11.22 -21.70 15.07
N ASP A 67 11.60 -20.53 15.55
CA ASP A 67 11.27 -20.00 16.88
C ASP A 67 9.93 -19.24 16.93
N TRP A 68 9.16 -19.23 15.85
CA TRP A 68 7.82 -18.63 15.83
C TRP A 68 6.90 -19.14 16.95
N PHE A 69 6.97 -20.43 17.27
CA PHE A 69 6.17 -21.03 18.34
C PHE A 69 6.48 -20.44 19.73
N PHE A 70 7.69 -19.93 19.93
CA PHE A 70 8.06 -19.19 21.13
C PHE A 70 7.54 -17.74 21.06
N TRP A 71 7.78 -17.04 19.95
CA TRP A 71 7.40 -15.64 19.80
C TRP A 71 5.90 -15.39 19.80
N ARG A 72 5.10 -16.29 19.20
CA ARG A 72 3.62 -16.17 19.17
C ARG A 72 2.95 -16.21 20.55
N GLN A 73 3.68 -16.64 21.58
CA GLN A 73 3.21 -16.66 22.97
C GLN A 73 3.49 -15.36 23.73
N LYS A 74 4.34 -14.48 23.18
CA LYS A 74 4.68 -13.19 23.79
C LYS A 74 3.56 -12.16 23.60
N ARG A 75 3.68 -11.01 24.26
CA ARG A 75 2.86 -9.84 23.94
C ARG A 75 3.37 -9.24 22.64
N GLY A 76 2.69 -9.52 21.54
CA GLY A 76 3.03 -8.98 20.24
C GLY A 76 2.07 -7.89 19.77
N VAL A 77 2.51 -7.10 18.81
CA VAL A 77 1.69 -6.14 18.06
C VAL A 77 1.76 -6.50 16.59
N VAL A 78 0.62 -6.47 15.90
CA VAL A 78 0.57 -6.62 14.45
C VAL A 78 0.41 -5.25 13.81
N VAL A 79 1.30 -4.93 12.87
CA VAL A 79 1.17 -3.74 12.01
C VAL A 79 0.89 -4.22 10.61
N ALA A 80 -0.18 -3.74 9.97
CA ALA A 80 -0.50 -4.11 8.61
C ALA A 80 -0.32 -2.89 7.70
N GLY A 81 0.69 -2.94 6.84
CA GLY A 81 0.95 -1.96 5.78
C GLY A 81 0.21 -2.30 4.49
N ARG A 82 0.76 -1.92 3.33
CA ARG A 82 0.19 -2.26 2.03
C ARG A 82 0.27 -3.76 1.76
N MET A 83 -0.86 -4.36 1.40
CA MET A 83 -0.99 -5.76 0.98
C MET A 83 -2.18 -5.94 0.01
N SER A 84 -2.45 -7.16 -0.44
CA SER A 84 -3.66 -7.47 -1.19
C SER A 84 -4.89 -7.55 -0.29
N ALA A 85 -6.07 -7.40 -0.90
CA ALA A 85 -7.34 -7.47 -0.19
C ALA A 85 -7.58 -8.81 0.54
N GLU A 86 -7.15 -9.94 -0.04
CA GLU A 86 -7.29 -11.24 0.59
C GLU A 86 -6.29 -11.43 1.74
N GLU A 87 -5.06 -10.94 1.60
CA GLU A 87 -4.07 -10.92 2.67
C GLU A 87 -4.57 -10.10 3.86
N GLY A 88 -5.20 -8.94 3.61
CA GLY A 88 -5.80 -8.11 4.67
C GLY A 88 -6.80 -8.87 5.54
N LYS A 89 -7.68 -9.68 4.94
CA LYS A 89 -8.61 -10.55 5.70
C LYS A 89 -7.86 -11.62 6.51
N LYS A 90 -6.86 -12.28 5.89
CA LYS A 90 -6.05 -13.31 6.56
C LYS A 90 -5.29 -12.73 7.76
N VAL A 91 -4.67 -11.58 7.61
CA VAL A 91 -3.94 -10.86 8.67
C VAL A 91 -4.88 -10.47 9.81
N ALA A 92 -6.08 -9.97 9.50
CA ALA A 92 -7.07 -9.59 10.51
C ALA A 92 -7.47 -10.78 11.40
N LEU A 93 -7.81 -11.92 10.78
CA LEU A 93 -8.14 -13.15 11.49
C LEU A 93 -6.96 -13.68 12.30
N TRP A 94 -5.75 -13.65 11.73
CA TRP A 94 -4.53 -14.12 12.37
C TRP A 94 -4.19 -13.31 13.62
N ALA A 95 -4.22 -11.98 13.54
CA ALA A 95 -3.99 -11.08 14.67
C ALA A 95 -5.05 -11.28 15.78
N GLN A 96 -6.32 -11.40 15.39
CA GLN A 96 -7.43 -11.70 16.33
C GLN A 96 -7.24 -13.04 17.04
N THR A 97 -6.72 -14.04 16.33
CA THR A 97 -6.44 -15.37 16.90
C THR A 97 -5.31 -15.30 17.92
N LEU A 98 -4.23 -14.57 17.62
CA LEU A 98 -3.11 -14.34 18.55
C LEU A 98 -3.48 -13.50 19.78
N GLY A 99 -4.61 -12.78 19.75
CA GLY A 99 -4.94 -11.80 20.78
C GLY A 99 -3.99 -10.59 20.78
N TRP A 100 -3.43 -10.26 19.62
CA TRP A 100 -2.53 -9.11 19.47
C TRP A 100 -3.31 -7.92 18.90
N PRO A 101 -3.06 -6.67 19.36
CA PRO A 101 -3.64 -5.49 18.73
C PRO A 101 -3.17 -5.40 17.27
N LEU A 102 -4.11 -5.11 16.37
CA LEU A 102 -3.84 -4.90 14.95
C LEU A 102 -3.96 -3.42 14.60
N ILE A 103 -2.81 -2.81 14.26
CA ILE A 103 -2.75 -1.45 13.72
C ILE A 103 -2.77 -1.55 12.20
N GLY A 104 -3.93 -1.33 11.60
CA GLY A 104 -4.14 -1.46 10.16
C GLY A 104 -4.05 -0.12 9.43
N ASP A 105 -3.13 -0.02 8.47
CA ASP A 105 -3.03 1.09 7.54
C ASP A 105 -4.25 1.13 6.59
N VAL A 106 -4.56 2.30 6.05
CA VAL A 106 -5.57 2.46 4.97
C VAL A 106 -5.32 1.53 3.77
N LEU A 107 -4.07 1.14 3.52
CA LEU A 107 -3.69 0.24 2.42
C LEU A 107 -3.67 -1.25 2.80
N SER A 108 -4.10 -1.60 4.01
CA SER A 108 -4.02 -2.98 4.52
C SER A 108 -5.26 -3.82 4.24
N GLN A 109 -6.39 -3.18 3.95
CA GLN A 109 -7.70 -3.83 3.76
C GLN A 109 -8.08 -4.80 4.91
N THR A 110 -7.57 -4.57 6.12
CA THR A 110 -7.80 -5.44 7.29
C THR A 110 -9.16 -5.24 7.96
N GLY A 111 -9.92 -4.23 7.55
CA GLY A 111 -11.11 -3.77 8.29
C GLY A 111 -10.79 -2.79 9.43
N GLN A 112 -9.49 -2.54 9.68
CA GLN A 112 -8.99 -1.62 10.69
C GLN A 112 -9.73 -1.78 12.03
N PRO A 113 -9.61 -2.94 12.72
CA PRO A 113 -10.40 -3.24 13.91
C PRO A 113 -10.15 -2.28 15.08
N LEU A 114 -9.01 -1.58 15.05
CA LEU A 114 -8.67 -0.46 15.92
C LEU A 114 -8.55 0.81 15.07
N PRO A 115 -9.65 1.38 14.56
CA PRO A 115 -9.61 2.46 13.59
C PRO A 115 -9.08 3.76 14.23
N CYS A 116 -8.82 4.78 13.41
CA CYS A 116 -8.32 6.07 13.87
C CYS A 116 -6.97 6.00 14.61
N ALA A 117 -6.08 5.10 14.20
CA ALA A 117 -4.75 4.93 14.82
C ALA A 117 -3.92 6.20 14.84
N ASP A 118 -4.00 7.03 13.80
CA ASP A 118 -3.30 8.33 13.77
C ASP A 118 -3.80 9.32 14.84
N LEU A 119 -4.97 9.05 15.46
CA LEU A 119 -5.50 9.81 16.59
C LEU A 119 -5.13 9.16 17.93
N TRP A 120 -5.50 7.90 18.16
CA TRP A 120 -5.34 7.28 19.48
C TRP A 120 -3.89 6.95 19.84
N LEU A 121 -2.99 6.77 18.86
CA LEU A 121 -1.54 6.68 19.12
C LEU A 121 -0.94 7.98 19.67
N GLY A 122 -1.65 9.11 19.52
CA GLY A 122 -1.29 10.37 20.18
C GLY A 122 -1.62 10.40 21.68
N ASN A 123 -2.31 9.38 22.21
CA ASN A 123 -2.66 9.28 23.62
C ASN A 123 -1.57 8.51 24.40
N ALA A 124 -1.05 9.11 25.47
CA ALA A 124 -0.01 8.52 26.29
C ALA A 124 -0.37 7.13 26.85
N LYS A 125 -1.65 6.86 27.13
CA LYS A 125 -2.10 5.55 27.61
C LYS A 125 -1.88 4.45 26.57
N ALA A 126 -2.14 4.75 25.29
CA ALA A 126 -1.89 3.81 24.21
C ALA A 126 -0.39 3.52 24.07
N THR A 127 0.45 4.56 24.09
CA THR A 127 1.90 4.37 23.99
C THR A 127 2.46 3.61 25.19
N SER A 128 1.97 3.87 26.40
CA SER A 128 2.39 3.14 27.61
C SER A 128 1.94 1.67 27.60
N GLU A 129 0.77 1.36 27.04
CA GLU A 129 0.34 -0.02 26.84
C GLU A 129 1.21 -0.72 25.79
N LEU A 130 1.48 -0.07 24.65
CA LEU A 130 2.33 -0.62 23.58
C LEU A 130 3.79 -0.84 23.98
N GLN A 131 4.31 -0.10 24.97
CA GLN A 131 5.65 -0.33 25.55
C GLN A 131 5.80 -1.73 26.18
N GLN A 132 4.70 -2.40 26.49
CA GLN A 132 4.72 -3.77 27.04
C GLN A 132 4.91 -4.85 25.96
N ALA A 133 4.84 -4.46 24.68
CA ALA A 133 5.04 -5.36 23.56
C ALA A 133 6.51 -5.82 23.48
N GLN A 134 6.69 -7.12 23.32
CA GLN A 134 8.02 -7.76 23.22
C GLN A 134 8.39 -8.04 21.77
N ILE A 135 7.40 -8.13 20.89
CA ILE A 135 7.60 -8.35 19.45
C ILE A 135 6.64 -7.49 18.65
N VAL A 136 7.11 -6.93 17.55
CA VAL A 136 6.26 -6.32 16.51
C VAL A 136 6.40 -7.17 15.25
N VAL A 137 5.26 -7.60 14.68
CA VAL A 137 5.23 -8.25 13.37
C VAL A 137 4.48 -7.34 12.41
N GLN A 138 5.23 -6.68 11.54
CA GLN A 138 4.71 -5.87 10.46
C GLN A 138 4.56 -6.72 9.20
N LEU A 139 3.35 -6.76 8.62
CA LEU A 139 3.08 -7.39 7.33
C LEU A 139 2.77 -6.30 6.31
N GLY A 140 3.48 -6.30 5.18
CA GLY A 140 3.49 -5.21 4.23
C GLY A 140 4.31 -4.00 4.72
N SER A 141 4.34 -2.95 3.92
CA SER A 141 5.18 -1.76 4.16
C SER A 141 4.49 -0.47 3.71
N SER A 142 5.25 0.64 3.65
CA SER A 142 4.78 1.97 3.22
C SER A 142 3.65 2.56 4.07
N LEU A 143 3.84 2.54 5.40
CA LEU A 143 2.88 3.07 6.37
C LEU A 143 2.53 4.55 6.10
N THR A 144 1.29 4.93 6.36
CA THR A 144 0.68 6.20 5.99
C THR A 144 0.66 7.19 7.15
N GLY A 145 0.11 6.77 8.29
CA GLY A 145 -0.14 7.63 9.44
C GLY A 145 1.15 8.18 10.05
N LYS A 146 1.16 9.49 10.34
CA LYS A 146 2.32 10.14 10.97
C LYS A 146 2.54 9.59 12.39
N ARG A 147 1.47 9.39 13.18
CA ARG A 147 1.59 8.90 14.55
C ARG A 147 2.01 7.43 14.59
N LEU A 148 1.61 6.62 13.59
CA LEU A 148 2.10 5.27 13.40
C LEU A 148 3.60 5.24 13.10
N LEU A 149 4.08 6.05 12.16
CA LEU A 149 5.51 6.17 11.85
C LEU A 149 6.32 6.69 13.06
N GLN A 150 5.77 7.63 13.83
CA GLN A 150 6.41 8.13 15.06
C GLN A 150 6.48 7.05 16.13
N TRP A 151 5.39 6.30 16.34
CA TRP A 151 5.38 5.19 17.28
C TRP A 151 6.37 4.10 16.86
N GLN A 152 6.38 3.71 15.57
CA GLN A 152 7.36 2.78 15.00
C GLN A 152 8.78 3.25 15.31
N ALA A 153 9.10 4.51 15.05
CA ALA A 153 10.44 5.04 15.33
C ALA A 153 10.84 5.10 16.81
N SER A 154 9.88 4.98 17.73
CA SER A 154 10.09 5.10 19.18
C SER A 154 9.95 3.79 19.95
N CYS A 155 9.41 2.74 19.32
CA CYS A 155 9.19 1.47 20.00
C CYS A 155 10.50 0.68 20.10
N GLU A 156 10.68 -0.04 21.20
CA GLU A 156 11.90 -0.85 21.43
C GLU A 156 11.51 -2.29 21.80
N PRO A 157 10.86 -3.05 20.90
CA PRO A 157 10.58 -4.46 21.16
C PRO A 157 11.89 -5.28 21.17
N GLU A 158 11.85 -6.49 21.73
CA GLU A 158 12.97 -7.44 21.66
C GLU A 158 13.24 -7.86 20.21
N GLU A 159 12.18 -7.99 19.41
CA GLU A 159 12.23 -8.32 17.98
C GLU A 159 11.25 -7.46 17.16
N TYR A 160 11.71 -6.95 16.02
CA TYR A 160 10.87 -6.30 15.02
C TYR A 160 10.93 -7.06 13.69
N TRP A 161 9.85 -7.75 13.31
CA TRP A 161 9.80 -8.53 12.08
C TRP A 161 9.02 -7.78 11.01
N ILE A 162 9.58 -7.67 9.81
CA ILE A 162 8.86 -7.17 8.64
C ILE A 162 8.75 -8.29 7.62
N VAL A 163 7.53 -8.61 7.21
CA VAL A 163 7.19 -9.58 6.16
C VAL A 163 6.60 -8.83 4.98
N ASP A 164 7.19 -8.99 3.80
CA ASP A 164 6.76 -8.32 2.55
C ASP A 164 7.42 -9.11 1.40
N ASP A 165 6.86 -9.08 0.19
CA ASP A 165 7.44 -9.80 -0.94
C ASP A 165 8.58 -9.01 -1.61
N ILE A 166 8.69 -7.70 -1.39
CA ILE A 166 9.76 -6.90 -2.01
C ILE A 166 11.10 -7.01 -1.27
N GLU A 167 12.19 -6.91 -2.04
CA GLU A 167 13.56 -6.87 -1.51
C GLU A 167 13.89 -5.56 -0.79
N GLY A 168 14.98 -5.58 -0.02
CA GLY A 168 15.55 -4.40 0.63
C GLY A 168 15.05 -4.15 2.05
N ARG A 169 15.59 -3.08 2.66
CA ARG A 169 15.23 -2.66 4.02
C ARG A 169 13.96 -1.81 3.97
N LEU A 170 12.97 -2.20 4.76
CA LEU A 170 11.65 -1.55 4.82
C LEU A 170 11.39 -0.87 6.17
N ASP A 171 12.30 -1.03 7.13
CA ASP A 171 12.26 -0.35 8.42
C ASP A 171 13.09 0.95 8.39
N PRO A 172 12.45 2.13 8.38
CA PRO A 172 13.17 3.40 8.44
C PRO A 172 13.79 3.68 9.82
N ALA A 173 13.40 2.97 10.88
CA ALA A 173 13.90 3.13 12.24
C ALA A 173 15.02 2.14 12.61
N HIS A 174 15.30 1.17 11.75
CA HIS A 174 16.44 0.25 11.85
C HIS A 174 16.48 -0.57 13.14
N HIS A 175 15.34 -1.09 13.58
CA HIS A 175 15.25 -1.95 14.75
C HIS A 175 16.08 -3.22 14.58
N ARG A 176 16.51 -3.77 15.72
CA ARG A 176 16.94 -5.16 15.78
C ARG A 176 15.75 -6.07 15.47
N GLY A 177 15.93 -7.01 14.56
CA GLY A 177 14.89 -7.96 14.20
C GLY A 177 15.14 -8.61 12.86
N ARG A 178 14.08 -8.83 12.08
CA ARG A 178 14.12 -9.68 10.88
C ARG A 178 13.42 -9.03 9.71
N ARG A 179 14.08 -9.05 8.55
CA ARG A 179 13.47 -8.77 7.25
C ARG A 179 13.20 -10.12 6.57
N LEU A 180 11.93 -10.42 6.35
CA LEU A 180 11.46 -11.70 5.81
C LEU A 180 10.80 -11.45 4.44
N ILE A 181 11.45 -11.93 3.39
CA ILE A 181 10.98 -11.85 2.02
C ILE A 181 10.05 -13.05 1.79
N ALA A 182 8.75 -12.80 1.69
CA ALA A 182 7.77 -13.87 1.45
C ALA A 182 6.45 -13.26 0.97
N ASN A 183 5.68 -14.03 0.20
CA ASN A 183 4.26 -13.73 0.06
C ASN A 183 3.59 -13.77 1.45
N ILE A 184 2.75 -12.77 1.76
CA ILE A 184 2.19 -12.62 3.11
C ILE A 184 1.28 -13.79 3.46
N ALA A 185 0.43 -14.24 2.52
CA ALA A 185 -0.47 -15.36 2.75
C ALA A 185 0.29 -16.66 3.04
N ASP A 186 1.31 -16.98 2.22
CA ASP A 186 2.15 -18.17 2.42
C ASP A 186 2.91 -18.11 3.74
N TRP A 187 3.42 -16.91 4.10
CA TRP A 187 4.10 -16.71 5.37
C TRP A 187 3.17 -16.97 6.57
N LEU A 188 1.92 -16.51 6.52
CA LEU A 188 0.93 -16.77 7.58
C LEU A 188 0.62 -18.26 7.73
N GLU A 189 0.57 -19.01 6.63
CA GLU A 189 0.35 -20.45 6.64
C GLU A 189 1.54 -21.20 7.26
N GLN A 190 2.77 -20.74 7.00
CA GLN A 190 3.98 -21.28 7.62
C GLN A 190 4.12 -20.90 9.12
N HIS A 191 3.53 -19.77 9.52
CA HIS A 191 3.59 -19.20 10.87
C HIS A 191 2.19 -19.05 11.48
N PRO A 192 1.47 -20.17 11.72
CA PRO A 192 0.08 -20.13 12.12
C PRO A 192 -0.10 -19.55 13.52
N ALA A 193 -1.19 -18.81 13.70
CA ALA A 193 -1.65 -18.35 15.00
C ALA A 193 -2.22 -19.51 15.83
N GLU A 194 -2.15 -19.36 17.15
CA GLU A 194 -2.86 -20.20 18.12
C GLU A 194 -3.76 -19.30 18.95
N LYS A 195 -4.96 -19.77 19.31
CA LYS A 195 -5.93 -18.94 20.01
C LYS A 195 -5.40 -18.53 21.37
N ARG A 196 -5.27 -17.23 21.62
CA ARG A 196 -4.86 -16.66 22.90
C ARG A 196 -5.75 -15.51 23.33
N GLN A 197 -5.70 -15.19 24.61
CA GLN A 197 -6.45 -14.05 25.16
C GLN A 197 -5.79 -12.73 24.72
N PRO A 198 -6.59 -11.72 24.32
CA PRO A 198 -6.08 -10.39 24.08
C PRO A 198 -5.33 -9.83 25.29
N TRP A 199 -4.19 -9.20 25.05
CA TRP A 199 -3.38 -8.63 26.15
C TRP A 199 -3.60 -7.12 26.34
N CYS A 200 -4.05 -6.39 25.33
CA CYS A 200 -4.39 -4.96 25.43
C CYS A 200 -5.74 -4.76 26.11
N VAL A 201 -5.83 -3.74 26.96
CA VAL A 201 -7.01 -3.37 27.73
C VAL A 201 -7.47 -1.94 27.37
N GLU A 202 -6.55 -0.99 27.29
CA GLU A 202 -6.86 0.43 27.08
C GLU A 202 -7.10 0.78 25.61
N ILE A 203 -6.29 0.23 24.69
CA ILE A 203 -6.33 0.58 23.26
C ILE A 203 -7.70 0.35 22.61
N PRO A 204 -8.42 -0.78 22.81
CA PRO A 204 -9.74 -0.97 22.23
C PRO A 204 -10.72 0.15 22.60
N ARG A 205 -10.72 0.58 23.87
CA ARG A 205 -11.55 1.68 24.36
C ARG A 205 -11.14 3.03 23.75
N LEU A 206 -9.84 3.28 23.61
CA LEU A 206 -9.34 4.51 23.00
C LEU A 206 -9.67 4.59 21.51
N ALA A 207 -9.61 3.48 20.78
CA ALA A 207 -9.98 3.41 19.38
C ALA A 207 -11.48 3.70 19.18
N GLU A 208 -12.34 3.10 20.01
CA GLU A 208 -13.78 3.39 20.01
C GLU A 208 -14.06 4.87 20.29
N GLN A 209 -13.43 5.45 21.34
CA GLN A 209 -13.58 6.86 21.69
C GLN A 209 -13.09 7.80 20.57
N ALA A 210 -11.97 7.46 19.92
CA ALA A 210 -11.44 8.23 18.81
C ALA A 210 -12.43 8.25 17.64
N MET A 211 -12.99 7.09 17.26
CA MET A 211 -14.00 7.02 16.21
C MET A 211 -15.27 7.80 16.58
N GLN A 212 -15.77 7.68 17.82
CA GLN A 212 -16.94 8.45 18.27
C GLN A 212 -16.70 9.97 18.20
N ALA A 213 -15.49 10.44 18.50
CA ALA A 213 -15.13 11.85 18.37
C ALA A 213 -15.14 12.33 16.91
N VAL A 214 -14.77 11.46 15.95
CA VAL A 214 -14.86 11.75 14.52
C VAL A 214 -16.32 11.76 14.05
N ILE A 215 -17.12 10.77 14.46
CA ILE A 215 -18.56 10.68 14.16
C ILE A 215 -19.29 11.93 14.63
N ALA A 216 -18.98 12.44 15.83
CA ALA A 216 -19.59 13.66 16.37
C ALA A 216 -19.31 14.93 15.53
N ARG A 217 -18.40 14.87 14.55
CA ARG A 217 -18.00 16.00 13.68
C ARG A 217 -18.29 15.73 12.19
N ARG A 218 -19.12 14.74 11.88
CA ARG A 218 -19.36 14.23 10.51
C ARG A 218 -20.23 15.11 9.60
N ASP A 219 -20.95 16.08 10.17
CA ASP A 219 -22.03 16.78 9.45
C ASP A 219 -21.57 17.96 8.59
N ALA A 220 -20.40 18.53 8.88
CA ALA A 220 -19.85 19.60 8.06
C ALA A 220 -19.50 19.09 6.65
N PHE A 221 -19.67 19.92 5.62
CA PHE A 221 -19.29 19.58 4.25
C PHE A 221 -17.84 19.98 3.97
N GLY A 222 -16.91 19.14 4.42
CA GLY A 222 -15.47 19.34 4.26
C GLY A 222 -14.71 18.07 3.88
N GLU A 223 -13.44 18.22 3.49
CA GLU A 223 -12.60 17.08 3.05
C GLU A 223 -12.36 16.04 4.15
N ALA A 224 -12.31 16.47 5.43
CA ALA A 224 -12.18 15.56 6.56
C ALA A 224 -13.44 14.70 6.74
N GLN A 225 -14.63 15.30 6.59
CA GLN A 225 -15.91 14.59 6.67
C GLN A 225 -16.13 13.69 5.45
N LEU A 226 -15.70 14.11 4.26
CA LEU A 226 -15.69 13.26 3.08
C LEU A 226 -14.81 12.03 3.30
N ALA A 227 -13.61 12.21 3.84
CA ALA A 227 -12.69 11.11 4.13
C ALA A 227 -13.28 10.14 5.18
N HIS A 228 -13.86 10.66 6.27
CA HIS A 228 -14.54 9.85 7.28
C HIS A 228 -15.70 9.03 6.69
N ARG A 229 -16.47 9.62 5.78
CA ARG A 229 -17.68 9.01 5.19
C ARG A 229 -17.38 8.27 3.88
N ILE A 230 -16.12 8.07 3.51
CA ILE A 230 -15.78 7.52 2.19
C ILE A 230 -16.34 6.11 1.99
N SER A 231 -16.50 5.34 3.07
CA SER A 231 -17.13 4.02 3.06
C SER A 231 -18.56 4.04 2.53
N ASP A 232 -19.29 5.13 2.74
CA ASP A 232 -20.69 5.30 2.30
C ASP A 232 -20.79 5.42 0.77
N TYR A 233 -19.68 5.71 0.09
CA TYR A 233 -19.61 5.95 -1.35
C TYR A 233 -18.82 4.88 -2.11
N LEU A 234 -18.32 3.85 -1.42
CA LEU A 234 -17.59 2.78 -2.07
C LEU A 234 -18.53 2.01 -3.00
N PRO A 235 -18.21 1.86 -4.29
CA PRO A 235 -19.04 1.06 -5.18
C PRO A 235 -19.08 -0.41 -4.75
N GLU A 236 -20.26 -1.01 -4.79
CA GLU A 236 -20.42 -2.45 -4.56
C GLU A 236 -19.57 -3.26 -5.53
N GLN A 237 -18.85 -4.26 -5.02
CA GLN A 237 -17.91 -5.08 -5.80
C GLN A 237 -16.84 -4.27 -6.56
N GLY A 238 -16.60 -3.03 -6.14
CA GLY A 238 -15.67 -2.11 -6.76
C GLY A 238 -14.29 -2.09 -6.10
N GLN A 239 -13.60 -0.98 -6.31
CA GLN A 239 -12.27 -0.70 -5.77
C GLN A 239 -12.07 0.80 -5.52
N LEU A 240 -11.18 1.13 -4.60
CA LEU A 240 -10.79 2.50 -4.26
C LEU A 240 -9.38 2.77 -4.78
N PHE A 241 -9.20 3.86 -5.52
CA PHE A 241 -7.90 4.45 -5.80
C PHE A 241 -7.74 5.72 -4.97
N VAL A 242 -6.80 5.70 -4.03
CA VAL A 242 -6.55 6.84 -3.14
C VAL A 242 -5.29 7.59 -3.58
N GLY A 243 -5.47 8.88 -3.87
CA GLY A 243 -4.40 9.80 -4.22
C GLY A 243 -3.48 10.13 -3.05
N ASN A 244 -2.37 10.80 -3.35
CA ASN A 244 -1.38 11.19 -2.35
C ASN A 244 -1.77 12.49 -1.60
N SER A 245 -0.86 13.02 -0.78
CA SER A 245 -1.06 14.24 0.03
C SER A 245 -2.08 14.04 1.18
N LEU A 246 -3.02 14.97 1.38
CA LEU A 246 -3.94 14.96 2.52
C LEU A 246 -4.95 13.82 2.48
N VAL A 247 -5.51 13.48 1.31
CA VAL A 247 -6.64 12.55 1.24
C VAL A 247 -6.32 11.17 1.84
N VAL A 248 -5.17 10.58 1.49
CA VAL A 248 -4.77 9.28 2.05
C VAL A 248 -4.58 9.34 3.57
N ARG A 249 -4.09 10.48 4.10
CA ARG A 249 -3.89 10.68 5.54
C ARG A 249 -5.21 10.90 6.28
N LEU A 250 -6.14 11.64 5.67
CA LEU A 250 -7.46 11.87 6.24
C LEU A 250 -8.26 10.56 6.28
N ILE A 251 -8.21 9.76 5.22
CA ILE A 251 -8.89 8.45 5.20
C ILE A 251 -8.25 7.52 6.24
N ASP A 252 -6.91 7.43 6.30
CA ASP A 252 -6.20 6.63 7.30
C ASP A 252 -6.53 7.03 8.75
N ALA A 253 -6.64 8.33 9.01
CA ALA A 253 -6.88 8.85 10.36
C ALA A 253 -8.36 8.83 10.79
N LEU A 254 -9.31 8.96 9.85
CA LEU A 254 -10.71 9.30 10.16
C LEU A 254 -11.73 8.27 9.68
N SER A 255 -11.34 7.34 8.80
CA SER A 255 -12.23 6.31 8.27
C SER A 255 -11.95 4.94 8.88
N GLN A 256 -12.92 4.06 8.76
CA GLN A 256 -12.74 2.61 8.91
C GLN A 256 -13.15 1.96 7.59
N LEU A 257 -12.18 1.50 6.80
CA LEU A 257 -12.47 0.84 5.53
C LEU A 257 -12.86 -0.63 5.74
N PRO A 258 -13.76 -1.21 4.92
CA PRO A 258 -14.18 -2.59 5.06
C PRO A 258 -13.04 -3.59 4.83
N ALA A 259 -13.05 -4.70 5.56
CA ALA A 259 -12.10 -5.78 5.36
C ALA A 259 -12.23 -6.37 3.95
N GLY A 260 -11.11 -6.47 3.24
CA GLY A 260 -11.07 -7.03 1.89
C GLY A 260 -11.62 -6.14 0.79
N TYR A 261 -11.95 -4.88 1.05
CA TYR A 261 -12.29 -3.94 -0.01
C TYR A 261 -10.99 -3.46 -0.70
N PRO A 262 -10.79 -3.66 -2.01
CA PRO A 262 -9.52 -3.33 -2.67
C PRO A 262 -9.18 -1.84 -2.62
N VAL A 263 -7.97 -1.52 -2.17
CA VAL A 263 -7.44 -0.14 -2.13
C VAL A 263 -6.10 -0.08 -2.86
N TYR A 264 -6.00 0.80 -3.85
CA TYR A 264 -4.81 1.05 -4.66
C TYR A 264 -4.27 2.46 -4.41
N SER A 265 -2.95 2.63 -4.49
CA SER A 265 -2.30 3.93 -4.34
C SER A 265 -0.87 3.94 -4.87
N ASN A 266 -0.36 5.13 -5.19
CA ASN A 266 1.06 5.33 -5.57
C ASN A 266 1.89 5.77 -4.35
N ARG A 267 2.02 4.88 -3.36
CA ARG A 267 2.66 5.19 -2.06
C ARG A 267 4.12 4.75 -1.92
N GLY A 268 4.77 4.34 -3.01
CA GLY A 268 6.22 4.16 -3.08
C GLY A 268 6.96 5.50 -2.95
N ALA A 269 7.11 6.22 -4.08
CA ALA A 269 7.68 7.57 -4.07
C ALA A 269 6.67 8.67 -3.66
N SER A 270 5.38 8.34 -3.53
CA SER A 270 4.32 9.26 -3.11
C SER A 270 4.12 10.49 -4.02
N GLY A 271 4.42 10.35 -5.31
CA GLY A 271 4.28 11.41 -6.33
C GLY A 271 2.84 11.80 -6.64
N ILE A 272 2.62 13.03 -7.09
CA ILE A 272 1.29 13.56 -7.46
C ILE A 272 1.07 13.65 -8.97
N ASP A 273 2.07 13.20 -9.73
CA ASP A 273 2.33 13.46 -11.15
C ASP A 273 1.62 12.51 -12.13
N GLY A 274 1.14 11.36 -11.67
CA GLY A 274 0.54 10.33 -12.53
C GLY A 274 -0.68 9.63 -11.92
N LEU A 275 -1.46 10.33 -11.09
CA LEU A 275 -2.55 9.70 -10.33
C LEU A 275 -3.79 9.38 -11.17
N LEU A 276 -4.15 10.20 -12.16
CA LEU A 276 -5.31 9.97 -13.02
C LEU A 276 -5.03 8.84 -14.03
N SER A 277 -3.85 8.88 -14.65
CA SER A 277 -3.34 7.86 -15.57
C SER A 277 -3.20 6.50 -14.87
N THR A 278 -2.67 6.47 -13.64
CA THR A 278 -2.64 5.23 -12.83
C THR A 278 -4.06 4.74 -12.52
N ALA A 279 -4.97 5.60 -12.09
CA ALA A 279 -6.36 5.22 -11.81
C ALA A 279 -7.07 4.62 -13.05
N ALA A 280 -6.81 5.18 -14.24
CA ALA A 280 -7.31 4.62 -15.50
C ALA A 280 -6.76 3.20 -15.76
N GLY A 281 -5.47 2.98 -15.52
CA GLY A 281 -4.86 1.65 -15.61
C GLY A 281 -5.46 0.64 -14.63
N VAL A 282 -5.63 1.04 -13.37
CA VAL A 282 -6.26 0.21 -12.31
C VAL A 282 -7.69 -0.18 -12.69
N GLN A 283 -8.48 0.76 -13.22
CA GLN A 283 -9.84 0.49 -13.69
C GLN A 283 -9.84 -0.51 -14.85
N ARG A 284 -9.00 -0.29 -15.87
CA ARG A 284 -8.95 -1.15 -17.05
C ARG A 284 -8.47 -2.55 -16.75
N ALA A 285 -7.51 -2.70 -15.84
CA ALA A 285 -6.91 -3.99 -15.48
C ALA A 285 -7.91 -4.93 -14.78
N SER A 286 -8.76 -4.41 -13.89
CA SER A 286 -9.72 -5.23 -13.16
C SER A 286 -11.14 -5.21 -13.74
N GLY A 287 -11.45 -4.21 -14.57
CA GLY A 287 -12.80 -4.00 -15.09
C GLY A 287 -13.85 -3.66 -14.03
N LYS A 288 -13.43 -3.29 -12.80
CA LYS A 288 -14.34 -3.03 -11.68
C LYS A 288 -14.81 -1.58 -11.63
N PRO A 289 -16.01 -1.31 -11.08
CA PRO A 289 -16.41 0.03 -10.68
C PRO A 289 -15.36 0.65 -9.76
N THR A 290 -14.91 1.87 -10.07
CA THR A 290 -13.75 2.47 -9.41
C THR A 290 -14.10 3.84 -8.83
N LEU A 291 -13.88 4.02 -7.53
CA LEU A 291 -13.86 5.34 -6.91
C LEU A 291 -12.41 5.81 -6.85
N ALA A 292 -12.07 6.92 -7.50
CA ALA A 292 -10.78 7.57 -7.42
C ALA A 292 -10.92 8.91 -6.70
N ILE A 293 -10.04 9.20 -5.74
CA ILE A 293 -10.04 10.48 -5.01
C ILE A 293 -8.63 11.10 -5.01
N VAL A 294 -8.53 12.35 -5.44
CA VAL A 294 -7.27 13.09 -5.57
C VAL A 294 -7.43 14.55 -5.13
N GLY A 295 -6.32 15.24 -4.87
CA GLY A 295 -6.32 16.69 -4.68
C GLY A 295 -6.36 17.45 -6.01
N ASP A 296 -6.69 18.74 -5.95
CA ASP A 296 -6.64 19.69 -7.08
C ASP A 296 -5.28 19.74 -7.79
N LEU A 297 -4.17 19.92 -7.06
CA LEU A 297 -2.84 19.98 -7.67
C LEU A 297 -2.45 18.65 -8.33
N SER A 298 -2.90 17.53 -7.78
CA SER A 298 -2.71 16.20 -8.40
C SER A 298 -3.50 16.07 -9.70
N ALA A 299 -4.75 16.54 -9.73
CA ALA A 299 -5.56 16.54 -10.94
C ALA A 299 -4.97 17.49 -12.01
N LEU A 300 -4.43 18.64 -11.61
CA LEU A 300 -3.74 19.56 -12.51
C LEU A 300 -2.45 18.96 -13.09
N TYR A 301 -1.69 18.22 -12.29
CA TYR A 301 -0.44 17.60 -12.73
C TYR A 301 -0.66 16.60 -13.87
N ASP A 302 -1.71 15.80 -13.76
CA ASP A 302 -2.02 14.70 -14.69
C ASP A 302 -3.30 14.99 -15.50
N LEU A 303 -3.54 16.26 -15.83
CA LEU A 303 -4.81 16.73 -16.41
C LEU A 303 -5.10 16.10 -17.77
N ASN A 304 -4.06 15.86 -18.58
CA ASN A 304 -4.23 15.26 -19.91
C ASN A 304 -4.69 13.78 -19.84
N ALA A 305 -4.53 13.11 -18.69
CA ALA A 305 -5.01 11.74 -18.50
C ALA A 305 -6.54 11.64 -18.42
N LEU A 306 -7.27 12.76 -18.31
CA LEU A 306 -8.71 12.78 -18.56
C LEU A 306 -9.07 12.17 -19.93
N ALA A 307 -8.16 12.26 -20.92
CA ALA A 307 -8.34 11.62 -22.21
C ALA A 307 -8.46 10.08 -22.09
N LEU A 308 -7.71 9.46 -21.18
CA LEU A 308 -7.74 8.01 -20.91
C LEU A 308 -9.02 7.60 -20.19
N LEU A 309 -9.53 8.44 -19.29
CA LEU A 309 -10.74 8.18 -18.51
C LEU A 309 -12.03 8.20 -19.35
N ARG A 310 -11.97 8.63 -20.62
CA ARG A 310 -13.08 8.49 -21.59
C ARG A 310 -13.31 7.04 -22.02
N GLN A 311 -12.34 6.15 -21.79
CA GLN A 311 -12.40 4.74 -22.16
C GLN A 311 -12.20 3.89 -20.91
N VAL A 312 -13.32 3.64 -20.21
CA VAL A 312 -13.40 2.79 -19.02
C VAL A 312 -14.41 1.67 -19.27
N SER A 313 -14.12 0.47 -18.77
CA SER A 313 -14.97 -0.72 -18.95
C SER A 313 -16.08 -0.87 -17.90
N ALA A 314 -16.01 -0.08 -16.83
CA ALA A 314 -17.02 0.03 -15.77
C ALA A 314 -17.03 1.47 -15.22
N PRO A 315 -18.08 1.88 -14.48
CA PRO A 315 -18.19 3.24 -13.97
C PRO A 315 -16.98 3.65 -13.12
N LEU A 316 -16.38 4.80 -13.45
CA LEU A 316 -15.33 5.42 -12.65
C LEU A 316 -15.81 6.79 -12.17
N VAL A 317 -15.74 7.02 -10.86
CA VAL A 317 -16.00 8.33 -10.25
C VAL A 317 -14.66 8.94 -9.85
N LEU A 318 -14.33 10.10 -10.40
CA LEU A 318 -13.15 10.88 -10.01
C LEU A 318 -13.58 12.04 -9.11
N ILE A 319 -13.29 11.93 -7.82
CA ILE A 319 -13.45 13.02 -6.86
C ILE A 319 -12.17 13.86 -6.85
N VAL A 320 -12.30 15.14 -7.20
CA VAL A 320 -11.21 16.12 -7.06
C VAL A 320 -11.52 17.01 -5.85
N VAL A 321 -10.75 16.85 -4.78
CA VAL A 321 -10.85 17.69 -3.58
C VAL A 321 -10.09 18.98 -3.85
N ASN A 322 -10.84 20.05 -4.14
CA ASN A 322 -10.28 21.37 -4.40
C ASN A 322 -10.28 22.23 -3.13
N ASN A 323 -9.13 22.29 -2.46
CA ASN A 323 -8.85 23.19 -1.34
C ASN A 323 -7.83 24.30 -1.71
N ASN A 324 -7.74 24.59 -3.02
CA ASN A 324 -6.98 25.67 -3.63
C ASN A 324 -5.47 25.66 -3.27
N GLY A 325 -4.82 24.51 -3.47
CA GLY A 325 -3.38 24.32 -3.31
C GLY A 325 -2.99 23.18 -2.37
N GLY A 326 -1.69 22.99 -2.18
CA GLY A 326 -1.14 21.89 -1.35
C GLY A 326 -1.34 22.10 0.16
N GLN A 327 -2.56 21.96 0.67
CA GLN A 327 -2.89 22.23 2.08
C GLN A 327 -2.21 21.27 3.08
N ILE A 328 -1.56 20.20 2.62
CA ILE A 328 -0.66 19.41 3.49
C ILE A 328 0.41 20.28 4.14
N PHE A 329 0.88 21.32 3.44
CA PHE A 329 1.86 22.27 3.98
C PHE A 329 1.25 23.23 4.99
N SER A 330 -0.07 23.31 5.12
CA SER A 330 -0.73 24.02 6.21
C SER A 330 -0.80 23.17 7.49
N ALA A 331 -0.77 21.84 7.36
CA ALA A 331 -0.71 20.89 8.47
C ALA A 331 0.73 20.63 8.98
N VAL A 332 1.74 20.81 8.11
CA VAL A 332 3.15 20.83 8.50
C VAL A 332 3.50 22.25 8.98
N ALA A 333 4.05 22.40 10.19
CA ALA A 333 4.31 23.70 10.79
C ALA A 333 5.11 24.63 9.84
N LYS A 334 4.44 25.60 9.21
CA LYS A 334 5.13 26.68 8.50
C LYS A 334 5.82 27.57 9.52
N ARG A 335 7.12 27.82 9.34
CA ARG A 335 7.71 29.08 9.83
C ARG A 335 6.93 30.21 9.16
N ARG A 336 6.04 30.88 9.90
CA ARG A 336 5.53 32.19 9.48
C ARG A 336 6.75 33.08 9.24
N LYS A 337 7.01 33.47 7.99
CA LYS A 337 7.92 34.58 7.73
C LYS A 337 7.27 35.80 8.41
N THR A 338 7.82 36.22 9.53
CA THR A 338 7.61 37.57 10.05
C THR A 338 8.11 38.51 8.97
N ASN A 339 7.19 39.20 8.29
CA ASN A 339 7.55 40.36 7.49
C ASN A 339 8.11 41.40 8.48
N ALA A 340 9.44 41.45 8.59
CA ALA A 340 10.09 42.64 9.07
C ALA A 340 9.82 43.72 8.03
N SER A 341 9.06 44.72 8.45
CA SER A 341 9.00 46.03 7.83
C SER A 341 10.43 46.50 7.51
N VAL A 342 10.76 46.58 6.23
CA VAL A 342 11.86 47.44 5.79
C VAL A 342 11.23 48.77 5.46
N SER A 343 11.25 49.65 6.46
CA SER A 343 11.20 51.09 6.25
C SER A 343 12.64 51.52 5.95
N ILE A 344 12.86 52.02 4.73
CA ILE A 344 13.58 53.24 4.30
C ILE A 344 13.65 53.17 2.77
#